data_AF-A0A2Z6RRW6-F1
#
_entry.id   AF-A0A2Z6RRW6-F1
#
_cell.length_a   1.000
_cell.length_b   1.000
_cell.length_c   1.000
_cell.angle_alpha   90.00
_cell.angle_beta   90.00
_cell.angle_gamma   90.00
#
_symmetry.space_group_name_H-M   'P 1'
#
loop_
_entity.id
_entity.type
_entity.pdbx_description
1 polymer ?
#
loop_
_entity_poly.entity_id
_entity_poly.type
_entity_poly.pdbx_seq_one_letter_code
_entity_poly.pdbx_strand_id
1 'polypeptide(L)'
;MVNAVPLNKRDTTFAPCPPTVGATGTFNDVTVNPDPPVPGQDATFTVTGSFVVPGGAQLIFQALDANNNPTTDAPVAVDACTNGITCPTDGTTPFTITAPAAIPADASALTVSLADVSNPNAPVILGCSFAPIQAPAQDPTQDPTQPPAQDPAQDPAQDPAQDPGQDPGQDPGQDPGQNPPQDPTQNPPPQ
;
A
#
# COMPACT_ATOMS: atom_id res chain seq x y z
N MET A 1 -0.34 -31.99 -12.01
CA MET A 1 0.86 -31.78 -11.17
C MET A 1 0.83 -30.31 -10.77
N VAL A 2 0.45 -30.01 -9.53
CA VAL A 2 0.50 -28.64 -9.02
C VAL A 2 1.96 -28.30 -8.77
N ASN A 3 2.44 -27.25 -9.44
CA ASN A 3 3.79 -26.76 -9.24
C ASN A 3 3.89 -26.21 -7.82
N ALA A 4 4.56 -26.93 -6.92
CA ALA A 4 4.82 -26.45 -5.57
C ALA A 4 5.90 -25.35 -5.68
N VAL A 5 5.46 -24.10 -5.78
CA VAL A 5 6.35 -22.96 -5.55
C VAL A 5 6.83 -23.07 -4.10
N PRO A 6 8.15 -23.08 -3.84
CA PRO A 6 8.65 -23.08 -2.47
C PRO A 6 8.10 -21.86 -1.74
N LEU A 7 7.27 -22.11 -0.73
CA LEU A 7 6.77 -21.06 0.16
C LEU A 7 7.96 -20.60 1.00
N ASN A 8 8.69 -19.57 0.53
CA ASN A 8 9.69 -18.92 1.36
C ASN A 8 8.96 -18.29 2.55
N LYS A 9 8.99 -18.96 3.71
CA LYS A 9 8.48 -18.43 4.98
C LYS A 9 9.21 -17.12 5.24
N ARG A 10 8.46 -16.03 5.25
CA ARG A 10 9.02 -14.70 5.49
C ARG A 10 8.93 -14.42 6.98
N ASP A 11 9.97 -14.82 7.71
CA ASP A 11 10.06 -14.56 9.14
C ASP A 11 10.20 -13.05 9.37
N THR A 12 9.50 -12.54 10.38
CA THR A 12 9.56 -11.12 10.76
C THR A 12 10.86 -10.85 11.49
N THR A 13 11.66 -9.91 10.98
CA THR A 13 12.90 -9.48 11.62
C THR A 13 12.71 -8.12 12.26
N PHE A 14 12.85 -8.05 13.58
CA PHE A 14 12.87 -6.80 14.33
C PHE A 14 14.30 -6.26 14.41
N ALA A 15 14.49 -5.04 13.94
CA ALA A 15 15.75 -4.32 14.03
C ALA A 15 15.67 -3.27 15.16
N PRO A 16 16.80 -2.91 15.80
CA PRO A 16 16.82 -1.80 16.75
C PRO A 16 16.31 -0.50 16.13
N CYS A 17 15.60 0.31 16.90
CA CYS A 17 15.17 1.63 16.44
C CYS A 17 16.38 2.55 16.18
N PRO A 18 16.22 3.59 15.33
CA PRO A 18 17.28 4.56 15.10
C PRO A 18 17.76 5.23 16.40
N PRO A 19 19.06 5.58 16.53
CA PRO A 19 19.61 6.20 17.73
C PRO A 19 18.94 7.52 18.13
N THR A 20 18.26 8.20 17.20
CA THR A 20 17.51 9.44 17.43
C THR A 20 16.34 9.26 18.41
N VAL A 21 15.85 8.04 18.60
CA VAL A 21 14.82 7.71 19.61
C VAL A 21 15.39 7.79 21.04
N GLY A 22 16.72 7.69 21.20
CA GLY A 22 17.37 7.82 22.50
C GLY A 22 17.11 6.63 23.44
N ALA A 23 16.85 5.44 22.90
CA ALA A 23 16.67 4.24 23.71
C ALA A 23 17.95 3.94 24.53
N THR A 24 17.82 3.76 25.84
CA THR A 24 18.98 3.58 26.74
C THR A 24 19.50 2.15 26.79
N GLY A 25 18.70 1.18 26.38
CA GLY A 25 19.00 -0.25 26.34
C GLY A 25 18.60 -0.88 25.01
N THR A 26 18.97 -2.13 24.85
CA THR A 26 18.75 -2.91 23.63
C THR A 26 17.99 -4.17 23.98
N PHE A 27 16.95 -4.49 23.22
CA PHE A 27 16.30 -5.79 23.33
C PHE A 27 17.26 -6.89 22.83
N ASN A 28 17.26 -8.03 23.51
CA ASN A 28 18.01 -9.19 23.08
C ASN A 28 17.32 -9.87 21.90
N ASP A 29 15.98 -9.94 21.95
CA ASP A 29 15.15 -10.47 20.87
C ASP A 29 13.71 -9.94 20.96
N VAL A 30 13.05 -9.83 19.81
CA VAL A 30 11.62 -9.51 19.69
C VAL A 30 11.01 -10.42 18.63
N THR A 31 9.99 -11.17 19.03
CA THR A 31 9.28 -12.11 18.16
C THR A 31 7.77 -11.84 18.19
N VAL A 32 7.08 -12.28 17.14
CA VAL A 32 5.63 -12.15 16.98
C VAL A 32 5.03 -13.49 16.57
N ASN A 33 3.82 -13.79 17.01
CA ASN A 33 3.07 -14.98 16.61
C ASN A 33 1.59 -14.63 16.39
N PRO A 34 0.98 -14.91 15.23
CA PRO A 34 1.56 -15.61 14.07
C PRO A 34 2.68 -14.80 13.38
N ASP A 35 3.60 -15.52 12.73
CA ASP A 35 4.73 -14.95 11.98
C ASP A 35 4.71 -15.44 10.51
N PRO A 36 4.56 -14.54 9.52
CA PRO A 36 4.47 -13.09 9.66
C PRO A 36 3.15 -12.59 10.26
N PRO A 37 3.15 -11.40 10.91
CA PRO A 37 1.95 -10.76 11.41
C PRO A 37 1.02 -10.38 10.26
N VAL A 38 -0.29 -10.52 10.48
CA VAL A 38 -1.32 -10.20 9.48
C VAL A 38 -2.12 -8.98 9.94
N PRO A 39 -2.17 -7.88 9.16
CA PRO A 39 -3.05 -6.74 9.45
C PRO A 39 -4.51 -7.17 9.61
N GLY A 40 -5.20 -6.61 10.61
CA GLY A 40 -6.57 -6.94 10.99
C GLY A 40 -6.72 -8.19 11.85
N GLN A 41 -5.62 -8.79 12.33
CA GLN A 41 -5.64 -9.97 13.20
C GLN A 41 -4.92 -9.71 14.53
N ASP A 42 -5.21 -10.55 15.52
CA ASP A 42 -4.47 -10.56 16.77
C ASP A 42 -3.11 -11.25 16.61
N ALA A 43 -2.11 -10.70 17.29
CA ALA A 43 -0.79 -11.29 17.42
C ALA A 43 -0.31 -11.24 18.87
N THR A 44 0.59 -12.16 19.21
CA THR A 44 1.30 -12.19 20.49
C THR A 44 2.75 -11.81 20.26
N PHE A 45 3.20 -10.79 20.97
CA PHE A 45 4.59 -10.34 20.93
C PHE A 45 5.33 -10.89 22.15
N THR A 46 6.56 -11.35 21.94
CA THR A 46 7.47 -11.74 23.01
C THR A 46 8.75 -10.93 22.91
N VAL A 47 9.07 -10.20 23.97
CA VAL A 47 10.20 -9.28 24.06
C VAL A 47 11.16 -9.76 25.13
N THR A 48 12.43 -9.87 24.81
CA THR A 48 13.48 -10.23 25.76
C THR A 48 14.55 -9.16 25.83
N GLY A 49 15.18 -9.02 26.99
CA GLY A 49 16.25 -8.05 27.22
C GLY A 49 16.95 -8.28 28.54
N SER A 50 18.00 -7.50 28.79
CA SER A 50 18.76 -7.51 30.05
C SER A 50 19.25 -6.09 30.33
N PHE A 51 18.37 -5.28 30.89
CA PHE A 51 18.62 -3.90 31.31
C PHE A 51 17.61 -3.51 32.41
N VAL A 52 17.81 -2.35 33.05
CA VAL A 52 16.97 -1.91 34.18
C VAL A 52 15.58 -1.52 33.69
N VAL A 53 14.55 -2.12 34.28
CA VAL A 53 13.14 -1.79 34.04
C VAL A 53 12.53 -1.31 35.37
N PRO A 54 12.21 -0.01 35.50
CA PRO A 54 11.54 0.53 36.68
C PRO A 54 10.11 -0.02 36.83
N GLY A 55 9.61 -0.04 38.07
CA GLY A 55 8.20 -0.34 38.35
C GLY A 55 7.26 0.65 37.65
N GLY A 56 6.24 0.14 36.98
CA GLY A 56 5.28 0.95 36.21
C GLY A 56 5.76 1.30 34.78
N ALA A 57 6.90 0.78 34.33
CA ALA A 57 7.27 0.85 32.92
C ALA A 57 6.25 0.12 32.05
N GLN A 58 6.01 0.63 30.85
CA GLN A 58 5.04 0.09 29.90
C GLN A 58 5.73 -0.45 28.66
N LEU A 59 5.37 -1.68 28.27
CA LEU A 59 5.63 -2.19 26.94
C LEU A 59 4.52 -1.71 26.01
N ILE A 60 4.92 -1.01 24.96
CA ILE A 60 4.05 -0.28 24.05
C ILE A 60 4.24 -0.83 22.64
N PHE A 61 3.14 -1.28 22.05
CA PHE A 61 3.03 -1.68 20.65
C PHE A 61 2.34 -0.58 19.88
N GLN A 62 3.00 -0.06 18.85
CA GLN A 62 2.45 0.94 17.96
C GLN A 62 2.58 0.48 16.51
N ALA A 63 1.46 0.44 15.82
CA ALA A 63 1.43 0.21 14.38
C ALA A 63 1.61 1.54 13.64
N LEU A 64 2.32 1.47 12.52
CA LEU A 64 2.54 2.59 11.62
C LEU A 64 1.90 2.29 10.26
N ASP A 65 1.31 3.31 9.64
CA ASP A 65 0.81 3.26 8.27
C ASP A 65 1.95 3.26 7.24
N ALA A 66 1.59 3.23 5.95
CA ALA A 66 2.56 3.24 4.84
C ALA A 66 3.40 4.53 4.75
N ASN A 67 2.99 5.58 5.46
CA ASN A 67 3.66 6.87 5.52
C ASN A 67 4.46 7.06 6.82
N ASN A 68 4.64 5.98 7.61
CA ASN A 68 5.29 5.98 8.92
C ASN A 68 4.58 6.81 10.00
N ASN A 69 3.30 7.11 9.84
CA ASN A 69 2.50 7.74 10.90
C ASN A 69 1.86 6.66 11.78
N PRO A 70 1.62 6.92 13.08
CA PRO A 70 0.79 6.06 13.90
C PRO A 70 -0.58 5.84 13.25
N THR A 71 -1.04 4.60 13.22
CA THR A 71 -2.41 4.26 12.82
C THR A 71 -3.42 4.94 13.73
N THR A 72 -4.68 5.05 13.31
CA THR A 72 -5.73 5.67 14.14
C THR A 72 -6.06 4.87 15.40
N ASP A 73 -5.74 3.57 15.40
CA ASP A 73 -5.91 2.71 16.57
C ASP A 73 -4.93 3.10 17.69
N ALA A 74 -5.45 3.10 18.92
CA ALA A 74 -4.63 3.41 20.08
C ALA A 74 -3.52 2.36 20.26
N PRO A 75 -2.31 2.78 20.67
CA PRO A 75 -1.24 1.84 20.93
C PRO A 75 -1.62 0.92 22.10
N VAL A 76 -1.25 -0.36 21.99
CA VAL A 76 -1.42 -1.30 23.09
C VAL A 76 -0.31 -1.05 24.10
N ALA A 77 -0.68 -0.67 25.32
CA ALA A 77 0.24 -0.47 26.43
C ALA A 77 -0.04 -1.49 27.52
N VAL A 78 0.97 -2.27 27.88
CA VAL A 78 0.91 -3.24 28.98
C VAL A 78 1.97 -2.92 30.01
N ASP A 79 1.65 -3.09 31.29
CA ASP A 79 2.65 -2.95 32.36
C ASP A 79 3.69 -4.07 32.23
N ALA A 80 4.97 -3.67 32.17
CA ALA A 80 6.10 -4.56 31.92
C ALA A 80 6.39 -5.52 33.08
N CYS A 81 5.87 -5.25 34.27
CA CYS A 81 6.17 -5.97 35.50
C CYS A 81 4.91 -6.48 36.22
N THR A 82 3.81 -6.65 35.49
CA THR A 82 2.59 -7.26 36.02
C THR A 82 2.48 -8.72 35.56
N ASN A 83 1.52 -9.50 36.09
CA ASN A 83 1.32 -10.93 35.76
C ASN A 83 2.47 -11.87 36.16
N GLY A 84 3.11 -11.63 37.31
CA GLY A 84 4.13 -12.52 37.87
C GLY A 84 5.55 -12.29 37.36
N ILE A 85 5.77 -11.20 36.61
CA ILE A 85 7.10 -10.74 36.20
C ILE A 85 7.61 -9.75 37.26
N THR A 86 8.65 -10.11 38.01
CA THR A 86 9.35 -9.13 38.85
C THR A 86 10.18 -8.22 37.95
N CYS A 87 10.07 -6.90 38.12
CA CYS A 87 10.89 -5.94 37.37
C CYS A 87 12.40 -6.25 37.52
N PRO A 88 13.14 -6.38 36.41
CA PRO A 88 14.60 -6.47 36.43
C PRO A 88 15.20 -5.12 36.86
N THR A 89 15.59 -4.99 38.12
CA THR A 89 16.16 -3.74 38.65
C THR A 89 17.70 -3.71 38.65
N ASP A 90 18.34 -4.85 38.40
CA ASP A 90 19.80 -4.99 38.46
C ASP A 90 20.51 -4.71 37.12
N GLY A 91 19.74 -4.59 36.03
CA GLY A 91 20.27 -4.37 34.69
C GLY A 91 20.98 -5.56 34.05
N THR A 92 20.99 -6.73 34.70
CA THR A 92 21.74 -7.91 34.24
C THR A 92 20.87 -9.17 34.18
N THR A 93 19.84 -9.27 35.01
CA THR A 93 18.88 -10.38 34.98
C THR A 93 18.07 -10.30 33.68
N PRO A 94 18.07 -11.36 32.84
CA PRO A 94 17.25 -11.40 31.64
C PRO A 94 15.76 -11.38 31.97
N PHE A 95 14.99 -10.71 31.12
CA PHE A 95 13.53 -10.72 31.20
C PHE A 95 12.89 -11.21 29.92
N THR A 96 11.64 -11.64 30.05
CA THR A 96 10.77 -12.00 28.94
C THR A 96 9.38 -11.45 29.24
N ILE A 97 8.87 -10.60 28.36
CA ILE A 97 7.54 -10.02 28.46
C ILE A 97 6.74 -10.49 27.24
N THR A 98 5.57 -11.07 27.49
CA THR A 98 4.68 -11.55 26.44
C THR A 98 3.36 -10.80 26.52
N ALA A 99 2.88 -10.27 25.40
CA ALA A 99 1.66 -9.48 25.36
C ALA A 99 0.90 -9.65 24.04
N PRO A 100 -0.43 -9.83 24.08
CA PRO A 100 -1.25 -9.80 22.89
C PRO A 100 -1.47 -8.35 22.42
N ALA A 101 -1.54 -8.14 21.11
CA ALA A 101 -1.97 -6.90 20.49
C ALA A 101 -2.70 -7.18 19.17
N ALA A 102 -3.79 -6.45 18.94
CA ALA A 102 -4.46 -6.43 17.64
C ALA A 102 -3.61 -5.62 16.67
N ILE A 103 -3.43 -6.12 15.45
CA ILE A 103 -2.71 -5.42 14.39
C ILE A 103 -3.74 -4.65 13.55
N PRO A 104 -3.66 -3.32 13.47
CA PRO A 104 -4.56 -2.52 12.63
C PRO A 104 -4.53 -2.98 11.17
N ALA A 105 -5.68 -2.87 10.49
CA ALA A 105 -5.80 -3.33 9.10
C ALA A 105 -4.96 -2.51 8.10
N ASP A 106 -4.65 -1.26 8.46
CA ASP A 106 -3.81 -0.33 7.70
C ASP A 106 -2.33 -0.34 8.13
N ALA A 107 -1.96 -1.21 9.07
CA ALA A 107 -0.59 -1.33 9.54
C ALA A 107 0.36 -1.81 8.43
N SER A 108 1.42 -1.02 8.20
CA SER A 108 2.52 -1.33 7.28
C SER A 108 3.84 -1.59 8.01
N ALA A 109 3.97 -1.16 9.27
CA ALA A 109 5.10 -1.47 10.13
C ALA A 109 4.66 -1.52 11.60
N LEU A 110 5.52 -2.11 12.44
CA LEU A 110 5.34 -2.24 13.88
C LEU A 110 6.53 -1.64 14.59
N THR A 111 6.27 -0.88 15.64
CA THR A 111 7.26 -0.48 16.63
C THR A 111 6.91 -1.11 17.97
N VAL A 112 7.93 -1.63 18.64
CA VAL A 112 7.84 -2.19 19.98
C VAL A 112 8.78 -1.38 20.84
N SER A 113 8.27 -0.76 21.89
CA SER A 113 9.08 0.05 22.80
C SER A 113 8.75 -0.27 24.25
N LEU A 114 9.77 -0.28 25.10
CA LEU A 114 9.61 -0.38 26.54
C LEU A 114 9.99 0.99 27.10
N ALA A 115 9.07 1.64 27.81
CA ALA A 115 9.22 3.01 28.27
C ALA A 115 8.90 3.15 29.76
N ASP A 116 9.72 3.90 30.48
CA ASP A 116 9.34 4.44 31.79
C ASP A 116 8.40 5.63 31.58
N VAL A 117 7.15 5.46 32.00
CA VAL A 117 6.07 6.45 31.86
C VAL A 117 5.72 7.14 33.19
N SER A 118 6.57 7.01 34.21
CA SER A 118 6.39 7.69 35.50
C SER A 118 6.27 9.21 35.36
N ASN A 119 6.92 9.79 34.34
CA ASN A 119 6.71 11.17 33.91
C ASN A 119 6.02 11.23 32.54
N PRO A 120 4.71 11.54 32.46
CA PRO A 120 3.97 11.56 31.20
C PRO A 120 4.43 12.67 30.23
N ASN A 121 5.12 13.71 30.74
CA ASN A 121 5.63 14.80 29.91
C ASN A 121 7.02 14.51 29.31
N ALA A 122 7.71 13.49 29.82
CA ALA A 122 9.05 13.12 29.40
C ALA A 122 9.27 11.61 29.62
N PRO A 123 8.60 10.74 28.83
CA PRO A 123 8.81 9.30 28.93
C PRO A 123 10.24 8.95 28.52
N VAL A 124 10.84 7.99 29.22
CA VAL A 124 12.19 7.50 28.92
C VAL A 124 12.07 6.18 28.18
N ILE A 125 12.58 6.12 26.94
CA ILE A 125 12.58 4.87 26.16
C ILE A 125 13.75 4.00 26.65
N LEU A 126 13.42 2.85 27.23
CA LEU A 126 14.38 1.90 27.78
C LEU A 126 14.87 0.91 26.72
N GLY A 127 14.00 0.52 25.78
CA GLY A 127 14.34 -0.34 24.66
C GLY A 127 13.39 -0.13 23.50
N CYS A 128 13.85 -0.30 22.26
CA CYS A 128 13.03 -0.09 21.08
C CYS A 128 13.49 -0.96 19.91
N SER A 129 12.52 -1.56 19.21
CA SER A 129 12.72 -2.26 17.94
C SER A 129 11.61 -1.95 16.95
N PHE A 130 11.90 -2.09 15.66
CA PHE A 130 10.94 -1.91 14.58
C PHE A 130 11.00 -3.07 13.59
N ALA A 131 9.86 -3.39 12.95
CA ALA A 131 9.79 -4.34 11.85
C ALA A 131 8.77 -3.88 10.80
N PRO A 132 9.06 -3.96 9.50
CA PRO A 132 8.05 -3.78 8.46
C PRO A 132 7.10 -5.00 8.44
N ILE A 133 5.80 -4.75 8.26
CA ILE A 133 4.85 -5.82 7.97
C ILE A 133 4.97 -6.12 6.47
N GLN A 134 5.41 -7.33 6.16
CA GLN A 134 5.44 -7.77 4.78
C GLN A 134 4.01 -8.08 4.35
N ALA A 135 3.40 -7.19 3.57
CA ALA A 135 2.14 -7.51 2.92
C ALA A 135 2.29 -8.87 2.20
N PRO A 136 1.25 -9.73 2.20
CA PRO A 136 1.25 -10.90 1.34
C PRO A 136 1.65 -10.45 -0.06
N ALA A 137 2.62 -11.13 -0.67
CA ALA A 137 2.87 -10.91 -2.08
C ALA A 137 1.50 -11.06 -2.76
N GLN A 138 1.01 -9.99 -3.39
CA GLN A 138 -0.10 -10.09 -4.32
C GLN A 138 0.38 -11.11 -5.34
N ASP A 139 -0.09 -12.35 -5.21
CA ASP A 139 0.16 -13.38 -6.20
C ASP A 139 -0.37 -12.79 -7.51
N PRO A 140 0.43 -12.71 -8.59
CA PRO A 140 -0.04 -12.21 -9.88
C PRO A 140 -1.01 -13.21 -10.54
N THR A 141 -1.86 -13.88 -9.76
CA THR A 141 -2.95 -14.75 -10.20
C THR A 141 -4.25 -13.98 -10.42
N GLN A 142 -4.18 -12.64 -10.60
CA GLN A 142 -5.16 -12.00 -11.48
C GLN A 142 -4.91 -12.51 -12.91
N ASP A 143 -5.40 -13.72 -13.16
CA ASP A 143 -5.74 -14.19 -14.48
C ASP A 143 -6.61 -13.09 -15.10
N PRO A 144 -6.20 -12.47 -16.22
CA PRO A 144 -7.05 -11.53 -16.93
C PRO A 144 -8.21 -12.33 -17.53
N THR A 145 -9.20 -12.66 -16.71
CA THR A 145 -10.49 -13.24 -17.14
C THR A 145 -11.38 -12.19 -17.78
N GLN A 146 -10.80 -11.08 -18.25
CA GLN A 146 -11.45 -10.21 -19.20
C GLN A 146 -11.06 -10.71 -20.61
N PRO A 147 -11.94 -11.44 -21.33
CA PRO A 147 -11.72 -11.60 -22.77
C PRO A 147 -11.64 -10.19 -23.37
N PRO A 148 -10.80 -9.96 -24.41
CA PRO A 148 -10.79 -8.69 -25.11
C PRO A 148 -12.21 -8.40 -25.60
N ALA A 149 -12.87 -7.46 -24.94
CA ALA A 149 -14.15 -6.97 -25.40
C ALA A 149 -13.89 -6.08 -26.61
N GLN A 150 -14.50 -6.48 -27.73
CA GLN A 150 -14.77 -5.70 -28.94
C GLN A 150 -13.67 -5.71 -30.01
N ASP A 151 -13.77 -6.77 -30.83
CA ASP A 151 -13.62 -6.70 -32.28
C ASP A 151 -14.46 -5.53 -32.86
N PRO A 152 -13.89 -4.58 -33.62
CA PRO A 152 -14.68 -3.75 -34.50
C PRO A 152 -15.10 -4.57 -35.72
N ALA A 153 -16.14 -5.38 -35.57
CA ALA A 153 -16.91 -5.86 -36.70
C ALA A 153 -17.72 -4.67 -37.26
N GLN A 154 -17.07 -3.79 -38.02
CA GLN A 154 -17.77 -2.98 -39.01
C GLN A 154 -17.86 -3.79 -40.30
N ASP A 155 -18.99 -4.47 -40.43
CA ASP A 155 -19.52 -5.01 -41.67
C ASP A 155 -19.83 -3.86 -42.64
N PRO A 156 -19.22 -3.80 -43.84
CA PRO A 156 -19.76 -3.06 -44.96
C PRO A 156 -20.76 -3.96 -45.70
N ALA A 157 -21.98 -4.05 -45.18
CA ALA A 157 -23.10 -4.57 -45.93
C ALA A 157 -23.67 -3.46 -46.83
N GLN A 158 -23.08 -3.25 -48.01
CA GLN A 158 -23.85 -2.82 -49.19
C GLN A 158 -23.37 -3.53 -50.46
N ASP A 159 -24.27 -4.42 -50.88
CA ASP A 159 -24.39 -5.19 -52.11
C ASP A 159 -24.13 -4.39 -53.40
N PRO A 160 -23.43 -4.98 -54.39
CA PRO A 160 -23.71 -4.68 -55.79
C PRO A 160 -24.12 -5.96 -56.52
N ALA A 161 -25.42 -6.25 -56.51
CA ALA A 161 -26.06 -7.10 -57.50
C ALA A 161 -27.11 -6.26 -58.22
N GLN A 162 -26.81 -5.81 -59.45
CA GLN A 162 -27.72 -5.77 -60.61
C GLN A 162 -26.93 -5.65 -61.92
N ASP A 163 -26.87 -6.80 -62.60
CA ASP A 163 -27.03 -7.10 -64.05
C ASP A 163 -26.41 -6.19 -65.15
N PRO A 164 -25.65 -6.76 -66.12
CA PRO A 164 -25.28 -6.07 -67.36
C PRO A 164 -26.30 -6.34 -68.49
N GLY A 165 -26.92 -5.29 -69.04
CA GLY A 165 -27.80 -5.45 -70.21
C GLY A 165 -28.23 -4.16 -70.92
N GLN A 166 -27.71 -4.01 -72.15
CA GLN A 166 -28.27 -3.32 -73.33
C GLN A 166 -27.84 -1.87 -73.69
N ASP A 167 -26.90 -1.83 -74.65
CA ASP A 167 -26.77 -1.07 -75.93
C ASP A 167 -27.26 0.40 -76.11
N PRO A 168 -26.63 1.17 -77.05
CA PRO A 168 -26.55 2.63 -77.04
C PRO A 168 -27.46 3.33 -78.08
N GLY A 169 -27.75 4.61 -77.85
CA GLY A 169 -28.40 5.45 -78.85
C GLY A 169 -28.41 6.95 -78.50
N GLN A 170 -27.67 7.74 -79.30
CA GLN A 170 -27.97 9.05 -79.92
C GLN A 170 -28.90 10.02 -79.15
N ASP A 171 -28.63 11.32 -78.98
CA ASP A 171 -28.36 12.35 -80.00
C ASP A 171 -28.00 13.70 -79.28
N PRO A 172 -27.45 14.73 -79.96
CA PRO A 172 -26.74 15.88 -79.38
C PRO A 172 -27.54 17.20 -79.35
N GLY A 173 -26.94 18.22 -78.72
CA GLY A 173 -27.33 19.63 -78.82
C GLY A 173 -28.03 20.13 -77.55
N GLN A 174 -27.88 21.37 -77.10
CA GLN A 174 -27.37 22.58 -77.70
C GLN A 174 -26.87 23.53 -76.58
N ASP A 175 -25.84 24.31 -76.88
CA ASP A 175 -25.56 25.60 -76.24
C ASP A 175 -26.70 26.59 -76.60
N PRO A 176 -27.14 27.48 -75.70
CA PRO A 176 -26.76 28.87 -75.95
C PRO A 176 -26.46 29.68 -74.68
N GLY A 177 -25.22 30.17 -74.62
CA GLY A 177 -24.79 31.54 -74.41
C GLY A 177 -25.62 32.43 -73.48
N GLN A 178 -24.94 33.02 -72.49
CA GLN A 178 -24.78 34.48 -72.43
C GLN A 178 -23.77 34.90 -71.36
N ASN A 179 -22.86 35.77 -71.77
CA ASN A 179 -21.89 36.48 -70.94
C ASN A 179 -22.48 37.87 -70.53
N PRO A 180 -21.78 38.72 -69.77
CA PRO A 180 -22.03 39.15 -68.39
C PRO A 180 -22.67 40.56 -68.29
N PRO A 181 -22.76 41.16 -67.08
CA PRO A 181 -22.04 42.43 -66.88
C PRO A 181 -21.38 42.54 -65.49
N GLN A 182 -20.10 42.89 -65.44
CA GLN A 182 -19.55 44.22 -65.11
C GLN A 182 -19.54 44.59 -63.62
N ASP A 183 -18.31 44.61 -63.12
CA ASP A 183 -17.75 45.41 -62.03
C ASP A 183 -18.36 46.82 -61.89
N PRO A 184 -18.46 47.34 -60.66
CA PRO A 184 -17.99 48.68 -60.42
C PRO A 184 -17.07 48.76 -59.19
N THR A 185 -15.78 48.88 -59.47
CA THR A 185 -14.80 49.84 -58.97
C THR A 185 -15.21 50.76 -57.80
N GLN A 186 -14.21 50.99 -56.93
CA GLN A 186 -13.81 52.25 -56.27
C GLN A 186 -13.81 52.25 -54.73
N ASN A 187 -12.59 52.17 -54.20
CA ASN A 187 -12.10 52.67 -52.92
C ASN A 187 -11.78 54.20 -53.08
N PRO A 188 -11.36 54.96 -52.05
CA PRO A 188 -11.92 55.35 -50.75
C PRO A 188 -12.27 56.88 -50.75
N PRO A 189 -12.46 57.62 -49.61
CA PRO A 189 -11.36 58.07 -48.72
C PRO A 189 -11.75 58.25 -47.23
N PRO A 190 -10.78 58.49 -46.31
CA PRO A 190 -11.04 59.08 -45.00
C PRO A 190 -10.86 60.60 -44.98
N GLN A 191 -11.66 61.25 -44.12
CA GLN A 191 -11.85 62.69 -43.85
C GLN A 191 -12.91 63.43 -44.68
#